data_AF-N4WSA4-F1
#
_entry.id   AF-N4WSA4-F1
#
_cell.length_a   1.000
_cell.length_b   1.000
_cell.length_c   1.000
_cell.angle_alpha   90.00
_cell.angle_beta   90.00
_cell.angle_gamma   90.00
#
_symmetry.space_group_name_H-M   'P 1'
#
loop_
_entity.id
_entity.type
_entity.pdbx_description
1 polymer ?
#
loop_
_entity_poly.entity_id
_entity_poly.type
_entity_poly.pdbx_seq_one_letter_code
_entity_poly.pdbx_strand_id
1 'polypeptide(L)'
;MKRFIMMIVMVFGLVGIGAVSVTAEQHQDVELTNEQQNEMAKLQQQALEQQVKIVEKYVEYGVYSEEKGGKIISHLEEHYEKLKENDFVPQWDRKHGKKPHDKN
;
A
#
# COMPACT_ATOMS: atom_id res chain seq x y z
N MET A 1 -14.96 -49.45 -14.58
CA MET A 1 -15.83 -48.25 -14.64
C MET A 1 -17.07 -48.39 -13.73
N LYS A 2 -16.87 -48.59 -12.42
CA LYS A 2 -17.95 -48.61 -11.40
C LYS A 2 -17.55 -47.88 -10.10
N ARG A 3 -16.42 -47.16 -10.12
CA ARG A 3 -15.89 -46.37 -8.99
C ARG A 3 -15.82 -44.87 -9.28
N PHE A 4 -16.35 -44.44 -10.43
CA PHE A 4 -16.38 -43.04 -10.86
C PHE A 4 -17.79 -42.41 -10.81
N ILE A 5 -18.80 -43.15 -10.36
CA ILE A 5 -20.20 -42.67 -10.21
C ILE A 5 -20.58 -42.45 -8.73
N MET A 6 -19.69 -42.81 -7.79
CA MET A 6 -19.91 -42.69 -6.35
C MET A 6 -19.01 -41.59 -5.73
N MET A 7 -18.87 -40.45 -6.42
CA MET A 7 -18.27 -39.22 -5.88
C MET A 7 -18.98 -37.96 -6.41
N ILE A 8 -20.23 -38.10 -6.88
CA ILE A 8 -21.06 -36.98 -7.37
C ILE A 8 -22.20 -36.65 -6.38
N VAL A 9 -22.35 -37.39 -5.27
CA VAL A 9 -23.48 -37.24 -4.33
C VAL A 9 -23.05 -37.00 -2.87
N MET A 10 -21.87 -36.42 -2.66
CA MET A 10 -21.46 -35.98 -1.31
C MET A 10 -21.37 -34.44 -1.25
N VAL A 11 -22.56 -33.84 -1.19
CA VAL A 11 -22.89 -32.69 -0.30
C VAL A 11 -22.09 -31.42 -0.61
N PHE A 12 -22.52 -30.49 -1.48
CA PHE A 12 -23.76 -29.70 -1.40
C PHE A 12 -24.30 -29.55 0.02
N GLY A 13 -23.55 -28.84 0.85
CA GLY A 13 -24.00 -28.37 2.16
C GLY A 13 -23.16 -27.19 2.58
N LEU A 14 -23.83 -26.07 2.86
CA LEU A 14 -23.30 -24.80 3.38
C LEU A 14 -22.77 -23.81 2.33
N VAL A 15 -23.68 -23.34 1.48
CA VAL A 15 -23.73 -21.91 1.14
C VAL A 15 -24.05 -21.15 2.43
N GLY A 16 -23.01 -20.87 3.22
CA GLY A 16 -23.05 -19.87 4.26
C GLY A 16 -22.66 -18.54 3.64
N ILE A 17 -23.64 -17.76 3.16
CA ILE A 17 -23.43 -16.32 2.96
C ILE A 17 -23.43 -15.71 4.36
N GLY A 18 -22.34 -15.94 5.09
CA GLY A 18 -22.01 -15.17 6.27
C GLY A 18 -21.57 -13.81 5.76
N ALA A 19 -22.33 -12.78 6.10
CA ALA A 19 -21.85 -11.41 6.00
C ALA A 19 -20.52 -11.35 6.77
N VAL A 20 -19.40 -11.36 6.04
CA VAL A 20 -18.09 -11.04 6.60
C VAL A 20 -18.16 -9.56 6.93
N SER A 21 -18.59 -9.25 8.14
CA SER A 21 -18.31 -7.95 8.73
C SER A 21 -16.80 -7.84 8.81
N VAL A 22 -16.21 -7.03 7.94
CA VAL A 22 -14.83 -6.56 8.08
C VAL A 22 -14.80 -5.73 9.34
N THR A 23 -14.58 -6.39 10.47
CA THR A 23 -14.27 -5.73 11.73
C THR A 23 -12.90 -5.12 11.53
N ALA A 24 -12.82 -3.79 11.46
CA ALA A 24 -11.54 -3.10 11.45
C ALA A 24 -10.82 -3.43 12.76
N GLU A 25 -9.88 -4.37 12.72
CA GLU A 25 -8.99 -4.64 13.83
C GLU A 25 -8.23 -3.36 14.13
N GLN A 26 -8.30 -2.94 15.39
CA GLN A 26 -7.62 -1.77 15.89
C GLN A 26 -6.11 -2.05 15.79
N HIS A 27 -5.45 -1.45 14.80
CA HIS A 27 -4.02 -1.63 14.56
C HIS A 27 -3.25 -1.23 15.82
N GLN A 28 -2.47 -2.16 16.36
CA GLN A 28 -1.55 -1.89 17.47
C GLN A 28 -0.32 -1.16 16.92
N ASP A 29 0.27 -0.27 17.72
CA ASP A 29 1.60 0.28 17.45
C ASP A 29 2.60 -0.88 17.47
N VAL A 30 3.14 -1.25 16.30
CA VAL A 30 4.08 -2.36 16.13
C VAL A 30 5.46 -1.80 15.82
N GLU A 31 6.46 -2.22 16.60
CA GLU A 31 7.88 -1.99 16.31
C GLU A 31 8.43 -3.17 15.48
N LEU A 32 9.12 -2.86 14.38
CA LEU A 32 9.75 -3.86 13.52
C LEU A 32 11.10 -4.31 14.08
N THR A 33 11.45 -5.58 13.91
CA THR A 33 12.80 -6.08 14.20
C THR A 33 13.82 -5.55 13.19
N ASN A 34 15.11 -5.58 13.53
CA ASN A 34 16.18 -5.13 12.62
C ASN A 34 16.16 -5.85 11.26
N GLU A 35 15.86 -7.15 11.22
CA GLU A 35 15.75 -7.90 9.97
C GLU A 35 14.57 -7.42 9.11
N GLN A 36 13.42 -7.18 9.75
CA GLN A 36 12.23 -6.65 9.09
C GLN A 36 12.45 -5.22 8.59
N GLN A 37 13.10 -4.36 9.38
CA GLN A 37 13.45 -3.01 8.96
C GLN A 37 14.37 -3.02 7.73
N ASN A 38 15.37 -3.90 7.71
CA ASN A 38 16.27 -4.04 6.56
C ASN A 38 15.53 -4.54 5.30
N GLU A 39 14.59 -5.48 5.46
CA GLU A 39 13.73 -5.92 4.36
C GLU A 39 12.87 -4.78 3.84
N MET A 40 12.21 -4.04 4.75
CA MET A 40 11.39 -2.89 4.40
C MET A 40 12.20 -1.77 3.74
N ALA A 41 13.41 -1.48 4.22
CA ALA A 41 14.31 -0.50 3.63
C ALA A 41 14.60 -0.85 2.15
N LYS A 42 14.92 -2.11 1.88
CA LYS A 42 15.18 -2.59 0.52
C LYS A 42 13.95 -2.44 -0.38
N LEU A 43 12.78 -2.84 0.11
CA LEU A 43 11.53 -2.74 -0.67
C LEU A 43 11.17 -1.28 -0.96
N GLN A 44 11.29 -0.40 0.03
CA GLN A 44 10.99 1.03 -0.12
C GLN A 44 11.99 1.72 -1.05
N GLN A 45 13.27 1.37 -1.00
CA GLN A 45 14.28 1.87 -1.92
C GLN A 45 13.97 1.46 -3.37
N GLN A 46 13.62 0.19 -3.59
CA GLN A 46 13.22 -0.30 -4.92
C GLN A 46 11.95 0.39 -5.43
N ALA A 47 10.99 0.66 -4.54
CA ALA A 47 9.78 1.39 -4.88
C ALA A 47 10.09 2.84 -5.28
N LEU A 48 10.95 3.53 -4.51
CA LEU A 48 11.39 4.90 -4.82
C LEU A 48 12.05 4.96 -6.20
N GLU A 49 13.02 4.09 -6.48
CA GLU A 49 13.69 4.03 -7.79
C GLU A 49 12.70 3.82 -8.93
N GLN A 50 11.74 2.92 -8.75
CA GLN A 50 10.72 2.67 -9.76
C GLN A 50 9.78 3.86 -9.95
N GLN A 51 9.40 4.56 -8.87
CA GLN A 51 8.56 5.76 -8.93
C GLN A 51 9.29 6.92 -9.62
N VAL A 52 10.56 7.15 -9.29
CA VAL A 52 11.41 8.16 -9.97
C VAL A 52 11.46 7.88 -11.46
N LYS A 53 11.76 6.64 -11.86
CA LYS A 53 11.79 6.22 -13.27
C LYS A 53 10.46 6.44 -13.98
N ILE A 54 9.33 6.20 -13.33
CA ILE A 54 8.00 6.47 -13.88
C ILE A 54 7.82 7.98 -14.12
N VAL A 55 8.21 8.82 -13.17
CA VAL A 55 8.12 10.28 -13.30
C VAL A 55 9.00 10.79 -14.43
N GLU A 56 10.24 10.30 -14.53
CA GLU A 56 11.14 10.61 -15.64
C GLU A 56 10.53 10.23 -17.00
N LYS A 57 9.89 9.05 -17.10
CA LYS A 57 9.17 8.67 -18.32
C LYS A 57 8.00 9.59 -18.63
N TYR A 58 7.27 10.07 -17.63
CA TYR A 58 6.23 11.07 -17.86
C TYR A 58 6.78 12.42 -18.31
N VAL A 59 7.99 12.81 -17.88
CA VAL A 59 8.67 13.99 -18.41
C VAL A 59 9.09 13.75 -19.86
N GLU A 60 9.69 12.60 -20.16
CA GLU A 60 10.08 12.19 -21.53
C GLU A 60 8.90 12.18 -22.51
N TYR A 61 7.72 11.72 -22.06
CA TYR A 61 6.50 11.67 -22.87
C TYR A 61 5.74 13.00 -22.89
N GLY A 62 6.24 14.04 -22.23
CA GLY A 62 5.62 15.37 -22.18
C GLY A 62 4.33 15.44 -21.34
N VAL A 63 4.06 14.43 -20.51
CA VAL A 63 2.94 14.44 -19.55
C VAL A 63 3.23 15.42 -18.41
N TYR A 64 4.49 15.54 -18.00
CA TYR A 64 4.97 16.53 -17.03
C TYR A 64 6.03 17.43 -17.66
N SER A 65 6.08 18.69 -17.23
CA SER A 65 7.26 19.54 -17.44
C SER A 65 8.41 19.04 -16.58
N GLU A 66 9.65 19.35 -16.97
CA GLU A 66 10.86 19.04 -16.18
C GLU A 66 10.75 19.56 -14.74
N GLU A 67 10.30 20.81 -14.57
CA GLU A 67 10.10 21.42 -13.25
C GLU A 67 9.10 20.62 -12.40
N LYS A 68 7.97 20.21 -13.00
CA LYS A 68 6.95 19.44 -12.28
C LYS A 68 7.46 18.05 -11.94
N GLY A 69 8.16 17.39 -12.85
CA GLY A 69 8.80 16.10 -12.60
C GLY A 69 9.79 16.17 -11.44
N GLY A 70 10.68 17.18 -11.44
CA GLY A 70 11.64 17.41 -10.36
C GLY A 70 10.99 17.62 -9.00
N LYS A 71 9.89 18.40 -8.93
CA LYS A 71 9.12 18.57 -7.68
C LYS A 71 8.54 17.26 -7.17
N ILE A 72 7.99 16.43 -8.07
CA ILE A 72 7.44 15.14 -7.68
C ILE A 72 8.55 14.22 -7.15
N ILE A 73 9.68 14.13 -7.84
CA ILE A 73 10.84 13.33 -7.40
C ILE A 73 11.31 13.77 -6.01
N SER A 74 11.47 15.09 -5.79
CA SER A 74 11.87 15.62 -4.48
C SER A 74 10.88 15.24 -3.37
N HIS A 75 9.57 15.25 -3.63
CA HIS A 75 8.58 14.79 -2.64
C HIS A 75 8.66 13.28 -2.38
N LEU A 76 9.00 12.47 -3.38
CA LEU A 76 9.19 11.02 -3.20
C LEU A 76 10.42 10.75 -2.32
N GLU A 77 11.52 11.45 -2.55
CA GLU A 77 12.73 11.38 -1.72
C GLU A 77 12.46 11.83 -0.28
N GLU A 78 11.76 12.96 -0.10
CA GLU A 78 11.36 13.44 1.23
C GLU A 78 10.47 12.42 1.96
N HIS A 79 9.56 11.76 1.24
CA HIS A 79 8.74 10.70 1.81
C HIS A 79 9.57 9.50 2.26
N TYR A 80 10.56 9.08 1.46
CA TYR A 80 11.45 7.99 1.81
C TYR A 80 12.29 8.30 3.07
N GLU A 81 12.85 9.50 3.17
CA GLU A 81 13.59 9.90 4.39
C GLU A 81 12.67 9.91 5.62
N LYS A 82 11.41 10.36 5.49
CA LYS A 82 10.43 10.26 6.60
C LYS A 82 10.12 8.82 6.99
N LEU A 83 10.07 7.89 6.04
CA LEU A 83 9.90 6.47 6.37
C LEU A 83 11.10 5.94 7.13
N LYS A 84 12.31 6.28 6.69
CA LYS A 84 13.56 5.88 7.33
C LYS A 84 13.70 6.45 8.75
N GLU A 85 13.29 7.69 8.99
CA GLU A 85 13.25 8.31 10.32
C GLU A 85 12.27 7.62 11.29
N ASN A 86 11.26 6.93 10.76
CA ASN A 86 10.25 6.20 11.53
C ASN A 86 10.45 4.67 11.45
N ASP A 87 11.69 4.21 11.22
CA ASP A 87 12.04 2.78 11.16
C ASP A 87 11.17 1.98 10.17
N PHE A 88 10.77 2.64 9.07
CA PHE A 88 9.88 2.12 8.02
C PHE A 88 8.48 1.73 8.50
N VAL A 89 8.00 2.30 9.61
CA VAL A 89 6.62 2.19 10.11
C VAL A 89 5.82 3.43 9.71
N PRO A 90 4.83 3.33 8.79
CA PRO A 90 4.11 4.52 8.33
C PRO A 90 3.05 4.98 9.35
N GLN A 91 2.96 6.29 9.56
CA GLN A 91 1.98 6.91 10.46
C GLN A 91 0.62 7.13 9.76
N TRP A 92 -0.14 6.05 9.57
CA TRP A 92 -1.46 6.10 8.88
C TRP A 92 -2.57 6.80 9.69
N ASP A 93 -2.43 6.87 11.01
CA ASP A 93 -3.49 7.32 11.92
C ASP A 93 -3.56 8.85 12.11
N ARG A 94 -2.76 9.62 11.37
CA ARG A 94 -2.92 11.08 11.32
C ARG A 94 -4.23 11.41 10.63
N LYS A 95 -5.31 11.49 11.42
CA LYS A 95 -6.63 11.95 10.97
C LYS A 95 -6.45 13.25 10.18
N HIS A 96 -6.68 13.20 8.88
CA HIS A 96 -6.84 14.41 8.09
C HIS A 96 -8.08 15.14 8.62
N GLY A 97 -7.87 16.13 9.49
CA GLY A 97 -8.94 16.99 9.95
C GLY A 97 -9.66 17.55 8.73
N LYS A 98 -10.94 17.24 8.57
CA LYS A 98 -11.76 17.90 7.56
C LYS A 98 -11.73 19.39 7.90
N LYS A 99 -11.03 20.19 7.09
CA LYS A 99 -11.16 21.64 7.20
C LYS A 99 -12.65 21.96 7.03
N PRO A 100 -13.29 22.73 7.92
CA PRO A 100 -14.66 23.15 7.71
C PRO A 100 -14.71 23.88 6.36
N HIS A 101 -15.59 23.44 5.48
CA HIS A 101 -15.83 24.11 4.21
C HIS A 101 -16.52 25.44 4.53
N ASP A 102 -15.76 26.52 4.53
CA ASP A 102 -16.32 27.87 4.61
C ASP A 102 -17.20 28.07 3.36
N LYS A 103 -18.46 28.44 3.55
CA LYS A 103 -19.40 28.74 2.46
C LYS A 103 -19.47 30.27 2.37
N ASN A 104 -18.68 30.85 1.48
CA ASN A 104 -18.90 32.22 0.99
C ASN A 104 -19.50 32.17 -0.40
#